data_AF-A0A9Q4DHH0-F1
#
_entry.id   AF-A0A9Q4DHH0-F1
#
_cell.length_a   1.000
_cell.length_b   1.000
_cell.length_c   1.000
_cell.angle_alpha   90.00
_cell.angle_beta   90.00
_cell.angle_gamma   90.00
#
_symmetry.space_group_name_H-M   'P 1'
#
loop_
_entity.id
_entity.type
_entity.pdbx_description
1 polymer ?
#
loop_
_entity_poly.entity_id
_entity_poly.type
_entity_poly.pdbx_seq_one_letter_code
_entity_poly.pdbx_strand_id
1 'polypeptide(L)'
;MQEIFQINQPDLDFGIYRILNSRQNEIQQFLTRTLPNNINGAFNGNFEQANSVYNHLYTFFSRYYDQGDFISQRRYKGDTYAIPYAGEEVILHWANKDQYYTKSGENFSNYAFTLENGKKVQFRLVEADTAKDNRKDNDQTRVFALIEPRIQTATDENGDEIQTDILPFDIQGDLLTIRFEYKAVNKKEKQADYITQAVEKIKIFAISDEFQDIFKPMPTEKNKTRTLLEKYLMDYTAK
;
A
#
# COMPACT_ATOMS: atom_id res chain seq x y z
N MET A 1 14.95 -19.09 0.79
CA MET A 1 13.57 -18.93 1.34
C MET A 1 13.36 -17.56 1.96
N GLN A 2 14.24 -17.06 2.85
CA GLN A 2 14.09 -15.71 3.43
C GLN A 2 13.93 -14.61 2.38
N GLU A 3 14.76 -14.60 1.33
CA GLU A 3 14.67 -13.65 0.22
C GLU A 3 13.37 -13.77 -0.58
N ILE A 4 12.85 -15.00 -0.75
CA ILE A 4 11.59 -15.25 -1.46
C ILE A 4 10.43 -14.56 -0.74
N PHE A 5 10.44 -14.59 0.60
CA PHE A 5 9.43 -13.91 1.42
C PHE A 5 9.73 -12.43 1.71
N GLN A 6 10.89 -11.92 1.26
CA GLN A 6 11.32 -10.52 1.42
C GLN A 6 11.29 -10.01 2.87
N ILE A 7 11.47 -10.91 3.84
CA ILE A 7 11.40 -10.61 5.28
C ILE A 7 12.55 -9.67 5.72
N ASN A 8 13.57 -9.50 4.89
CA ASN A 8 14.73 -8.65 5.09
C ASN A 8 14.58 -7.25 4.45
N GLN A 9 13.38 -6.88 3.97
CA GLN A 9 13.09 -5.56 3.42
C GLN A 9 12.17 -4.76 4.37
N PRO A 10 12.72 -4.08 5.38
CA PRO A 10 11.93 -3.34 6.37
C PRO A 10 11.15 -2.16 5.76
N ASP A 11 11.57 -1.69 4.59
CA ASP A 11 10.89 -0.63 3.84
C ASP A 11 9.51 -1.06 3.29
N LEU A 12 9.23 -2.37 3.25
CA LEU A 12 7.93 -2.93 2.86
C LEU A 12 6.95 -2.93 4.04
N ASP A 13 6.47 -1.76 4.50
CA ASP A 13 5.51 -1.66 5.61
C ASP A 13 4.04 -1.52 5.14
N PHE A 14 3.57 -2.51 4.40
CA PHE A 14 2.24 -2.46 3.79
C PHE A 14 1.64 -3.84 3.54
N GLY A 15 0.31 -3.92 3.46
CA GLY A 15 -0.42 -5.16 3.16
C GLY A 15 0.01 -6.35 4.02
N ILE A 16 0.25 -7.51 3.36
CA ILE A 16 0.75 -8.72 4.02
C ILE A 16 2.15 -8.51 4.64
N TYR A 17 2.96 -7.59 4.11
CA TYR A 17 4.31 -7.33 4.62
C TYR A 17 4.31 -6.66 5.99
N ARG A 18 3.27 -5.89 6.33
CA ARG A 18 3.11 -5.36 7.70
C ARG A 18 3.04 -6.51 8.73
N ILE A 19 2.30 -7.57 8.39
CA ILE A 19 2.19 -8.77 9.22
C ILE A 19 3.49 -9.59 9.20
N LEU A 20 4.14 -9.71 8.03
CA LEU A 20 5.41 -10.41 7.92
C LEU A 20 6.53 -9.71 8.70
N ASN A 21 6.54 -8.38 8.71
CA ASN A 21 7.51 -7.56 9.44
C ASN A 21 7.22 -7.58 10.95
N SER A 22 5.96 -7.46 11.38
CA SER A 22 5.61 -7.55 12.80
C SER A 22 5.98 -8.91 13.41
N ARG A 23 5.88 -9.98 12.61
CA ARG A 23 6.27 -11.35 12.99
C ARG A 23 7.62 -11.80 12.44
N GLN A 24 8.46 -10.86 12.01
CA GLN A 24 9.74 -11.18 11.36
C GLN A 24 10.60 -12.12 12.20
N ASN A 25 10.71 -11.86 13.50
CA ASN A 25 11.51 -12.68 14.41
C ASN A 25 10.99 -14.13 14.50
N GLU A 26 9.67 -14.31 14.58
CA GLU A 26 9.03 -15.62 14.64
C GLU A 26 9.23 -16.40 13.33
N ILE A 27 9.02 -15.73 12.19
CA ILE A 27 9.17 -16.34 10.86
C ILE A 27 10.64 -16.72 10.63
N GLN A 28 11.58 -15.86 11.01
CA GLN A 28 13.01 -16.14 10.93
C GLN A 28 13.41 -17.32 11.81
N GLN A 29 12.92 -17.37 13.05
CA GLN A 29 13.14 -18.51 13.94
C GLN A 29 12.56 -19.80 13.34
N PHE A 30 11.37 -19.73 12.75
CA PHE A 30 10.74 -20.88 12.11
C PHE A 30 11.58 -21.40 10.94
N LEU A 31 11.96 -20.53 10.00
CA LEU A 31 12.72 -20.92 8.81
C LEU A 31 14.12 -21.44 9.12
N THR A 32 14.79 -20.90 10.14
CA THR A 32 16.19 -21.23 10.45
C THR A 32 16.35 -22.35 11.48
N ARG A 33 15.38 -22.53 12.39
CA ARG A 33 15.47 -23.52 13.47
C ARG A 33 14.34 -24.54 13.41
N THR A 34 13.10 -24.09 13.48
CA THR A 34 11.95 -24.99 13.66
C THR A 34 11.74 -25.89 12.45
N LEU A 35 11.76 -25.34 11.24
CA LEU A 35 11.55 -26.08 10.00
C LEU A 35 12.66 -27.13 9.76
N PRO A 36 13.96 -26.80 9.84
CA PRO A 36 15.03 -27.79 9.76
C PRO A 36 14.91 -28.88 10.82
N ASN A 37 14.59 -28.53 12.08
CA ASN A 37 14.44 -29.50 13.17
C ASN A 37 13.26 -30.45 12.92
N ASN A 38 12.13 -29.94 12.45
CA ASN A 38 10.96 -30.75 12.13
C ASN A 38 11.25 -31.71 10.97
N ILE A 39 11.92 -31.24 9.92
CA ILE A 39 12.31 -32.09 8.78
C ILE A 39 13.29 -33.17 9.27
N ASN A 40 14.35 -32.78 9.99
CA ASN A 40 15.34 -33.74 10.50
C ASN A 40 14.71 -34.77 11.46
N GLY A 41 13.77 -34.35 12.31
CA GLY A 41 13.01 -35.25 13.19
C GLY A 41 12.13 -36.22 12.42
N ALA A 42 11.42 -35.75 11.38
CA ALA A 42 10.56 -36.59 10.55
C ALA A 42 11.32 -37.67 9.77
N PHE A 43 12.57 -37.39 9.40
CA PHE A 43 13.44 -38.33 8.66
C PHE A 43 14.51 -39.00 9.54
N ASN A 44 14.38 -38.95 10.87
CA ASN A 44 15.34 -39.55 11.83
C ASN A 44 16.81 -39.16 11.55
N GLY A 45 17.05 -37.92 11.11
CA GLY A 45 18.39 -37.43 10.79
C GLY A 45 18.95 -37.90 9.43
N ASN A 46 18.14 -38.47 8.54
CA ASN A 46 18.58 -38.73 7.16
C ASN A 46 18.74 -37.41 6.39
N PHE A 47 19.98 -36.94 6.30
CA PHE A 47 20.35 -35.67 5.69
C PHE A 47 19.98 -35.56 4.21
N GLU A 48 20.06 -36.64 3.43
CA GLU A 48 19.75 -36.59 2.00
C GLU A 48 18.26 -36.34 1.74
N GLN A 49 17.40 -37.03 2.50
CA GLN A 49 15.95 -36.89 2.42
C GLN A 49 15.50 -35.53 2.95
N ALA A 50 16.09 -35.09 4.06
CA ALA A 50 15.84 -33.75 4.62
C ALA A 50 16.20 -32.64 3.63
N ASN A 51 17.35 -32.76 2.96
CA ASN A 51 17.80 -31.79 1.97
C ASN A 51 16.92 -31.81 0.71
N SER A 52 16.46 -32.99 0.27
CA SER A 52 15.49 -33.11 -0.82
C SER A 52 14.18 -32.38 -0.52
N VAL A 53 13.65 -32.52 0.71
CA VAL A 53 12.44 -31.80 1.14
C VAL A 53 12.67 -30.29 1.15
N TYR A 54 13.81 -29.82 1.65
CA TYR A 54 14.14 -28.39 1.63
C TYR A 54 14.22 -27.85 0.20
N ASN A 55 14.82 -28.61 -0.73
CA ASN A 55 14.89 -28.25 -2.15
C ASN A 55 13.49 -28.23 -2.80
N HIS A 56 12.61 -29.17 -2.45
CA HIS A 56 11.22 -29.15 -2.93
C HIS A 56 10.44 -27.94 -2.41
N LEU A 57 10.58 -27.59 -1.13
CA LEU A 57 9.96 -26.39 -0.56
C LEU A 57 10.48 -25.13 -1.25
N TYR A 58 11.80 -25.00 -1.41
CA TYR A 58 12.40 -23.87 -2.12
C TYR A 58 11.88 -23.75 -3.55
N THR A 59 11.86 -24.87 -4.28
CA THR A 59 11.37 -24.91 -5.67
C THR A 59 9.89 -24.55 -5.76
N PHE A 60 9.08 -25.02 -4.80
CA PHE A 60 7.66 -24.70 -4.71
C PHE A 60 7.46 -23.20 -4.51
N PHE A 61 8.04 -22.61 -3.46
CA PHE A 61 7.87 -21.18 -3.19
C PHE A 61 8.47 -20.30 -4.29
N SER A 62 9.62 -20.66 -4.86
CA SER A 62 10.20 -19.90 -5.97
C SER A 62 9.33 -19.87 -7.22
N ARG A 63 8.42 -20.83 -7.40
CA ARG A 63 7.53 -20.91 -8.57
C ARG A 63 6.16 -20.30 -8.30
N TYR A 64 5.63 -20.57 -7.12
CA TYR A 64 4.24 -20.28 -6.82
C TYR A 64 4.06 -19.10 -5.87
N TYR A 65 5.12 -18.52 -5.30
CA TYR A 65 5.03 -17.33 -4.45
C TYR A 65 5.75 -16.16 -5.11
N ASP A 66 5.07 -15.02 -5.21
CA ASP A 66 5.67 -13.77 -5.63
C ASP A 66 5.05 -12.60 -4.86
N GLN A 67 5.91 -11.74 -4.34
CA GLN A 67 5.56 -10.48 -3.70
C GLN A 67 4.35 -10.51 -2.73
N GLY A 68 4.27 -11.54 -1.88
CA GLY A 68 3.20 -11.64 -0.89
C GLY A 68 1.99 -12.47 -1.31
N ASP A 69 1.99 -13.01 -2.53
CA ASP A 69 0.85 -13.75 -3.08
C ASP A 69 1.25 -15.08 -3.71
N PHE A 70 0.30 -16.01 -3.77
CA PHE A 70 0.46 -17.27 -4.49
C PHE A 70 -0.03 -17.13 -5.94
N ILE A 71 0.86 -17.35 -6.90
CA ILE A 71 0.55 -17.28 -8.32
C ILE A 71 0.21 -18.67 -8.85
N SER A 72 -0.94 -18.79 -9.54
CA SER A 72 -1.28 -19.97 -10.34
C SER A 72 -0.63 -19.87 -11.73
N GLN A 73 0.49 -20.58 -11.96
CA GLN A 73 1.13 -20.61 -13.27
C GLN A 73 0.46 -21.64 -14.22
N ARG A 74 0.01 -21.18 -15.39
CA ARG A 74 -0.48 -22.07 -16.47
C ARG A 74 0.71 -22.65 -17.24
N ARG A 75 0.78 -23.97 -17.40
CA ARG A 75 1.85 -24.61 -18.19
C ARG A 75 1.51 -24.63 -19.68
N TYR A 76 2.32 -23.97 -20.48
CA TYR A 76 2.63 -24.42 -21.83
C TYR A 76 3.92 -25.26 -21.77
N LYS A 77 3.85 -26.47 -22.33
CA LYS A 77 4.87 -27.54 -22.34
C LYS A 77 6.33 -27.03 -22.41
N GLY A 78 7.20 -27.56 -21.53
CA GLY A 78 8.64 -27.25 -21.53
C GLY A 78 9.47 -28.30 -20.79
N ASP A 79 9.30 -28.47 -19.47
CA ASP A 79 10.04 -29.48 -18.72
C ASP A 79 9.19 -30.19 -17.66
N THR A 80 9.14 -31.52 -17.76
CA THR A 80 8.40 -32.43 -16.89
C THR A 80 9.24 -32.76 -15.66
N TYR A 81 9.07 -32.01 -14.57
CA TYR A 81 9.45 -32.47 -13.23
C TYR A 81 8.21 -33.03 -12.54
N ALA A 82 8.22 -34.33 -12.26
CA ALA A 82 7.08 -35.08 -11.77
C ALA A 82 7.01 -35.02 -10.24
N ILE A 83 6.19 -34.12 -9.70
CA ILE A 83 5.35 -34.51 -8.56
C ILE A 83 4.26 -35.39 -9.20
N PRO A 84 4.02 -36.64 -8.76
CA PRO A 84 3.07 -37.53 -9.42
C PRO A 84 1.70 -36.87 -9.45
N TYR A 85 1.22 -36.57 -10.66
CA TYR A 85 0.05 -35.71 -10.85
C TYR A 85 -0.77 -36.20 -12.04
N ALA A 86 -2.04 -36.48 -11.79
CA ALA A 86 -2.98 -37.12 -12.72
C ALA A 86 -3.70 -36.14 -13.66
N GLY A 87 -3.05 -35.04 -14.05
CA GLY A 87 -3.55 -34.15 -15.10
C GLY A 87 -4.69 -33.20 -14.72
N GLU A 88 -4.91 -32.93 -13.43
CA GLU A 88 -5.70 -31.75 -13.04
C GLU A 88 -4.82 -30.48 -13.12
N GLU A 89 -5.35 -29.28 -12.86
CA GLU A 89 -4.53 -28.08 -12.63
C GLU A 89 -4.32 -27.90 -11.13
N VAL A 90 -3.10 -27.57 -10.66
CA VAL A 90 -2.87 -27.32 -9.22
C VAL A 90 -3.51 -25.98 -8.88
N ILE A 91 -4.76 -26.03 -8.44
CA ILE A 91 -5.48 -24.89 -7.90
C ILE A 91 -5.15 -24.82 -6.42
N LEU A 92 -4.30 -23.86 -6.04
CA LEU A 92 -4.04 -23.59 -4.63
C LEU A 92 -5.28 -22.92 -4.02
N HIS A 93 -5.71 -23.36 -2.84
CA HIS A 93 -6.72 -22.69 -2.03
C HIS A 93 -6.07 -22.17 -0.75
N TRP A 94 -6.09 -20.85 -0.56
CA TRP A 94 -5.59 -20.18 0.64
C TRP A 94 -6.61 -19.13 1.11
N ALA A 95 -6.49 -18.66 2.36
CA ALA A 95 -7.53 -17.84 2.99
C ALA A 95 -7.85 -16.54 2.23
N ASN A 96 -6.87 -16.02 1.48
CA ASN A 96 -6.93 -14.81 0.66
C ASN A 96 -6.95 -15.11 -0.85
N LYS A 97 -7.33 -16.33 -1.25
CA LYS A 97 -7.54 -16.69 -2.65
C LYS A 97 -8.58 -15.74 -3.28
N ASP A 98 -8.26 -15.21 -4.47
CA ASP A 98 -9.04 -14.21 -5.22
C ASP A 98 -9.06 -12.78 -4.62
N GLN A 99 -8.33 -12.54 -3.52
CA GLN A 99 -8.06 -11.19 -3.03
C GLN A 99 -6.78 -10.64 -3.69
N TYR A 100 -6.95 -9.89 -4.77
CA TYR A 100 -5.82 -9.18 -5.38
C TYR A 100 -5.44 -7.97 -4.53
N TYR A 101 -4.26 -8.04 -3.89
CA TYR A 101 -3.64 -6.85 -3.33
C TYR A 101 -3.30 -5.89 -4.48
N THR A 102 -4.12 -4.86 -4.64
CA THR A 102 -3.92 -3.91 -5.73
C THR A 102 -2.82 -2.94 -5.27
N LYS A 103 -1.57 -3.21 -5.68
CA LYS A 103 -0.39 -2.34 -5.44
C LYS A 103 -0.56 -0.89 -5.88
N SER A 104 -1.61 -0.60 -6.63
CA SER A 104 -1.93 0.76 -7.08
C SER A 104 -2.33 1.70 -5.94
N GLY A 105 -2.49 1.24 -4.69
CA GLY A 105 -2.71 2.14 -3.54
C GLY A 105 -1.45 2.85 -3.03
N GLU A 106 -0.26 2.27 -3.22
CA GLU A 106 0.96 2.74 -2.56
C GLU A 106 1.74 3.79 -3.32
N ASN A 107 1.61 3.86 -4.65
CA ASN A 107 2.27 4.90 -5.43
C ASN A 107 1.62 6.29 -5.27
N PHE A 108 0.48 6.37 -4.59
CA PHE A 108 -0.18 7.63 -4.24
C PHE A 108 0.31 8.24 -2.92
N SER A 109 1.20 7.56 -2.20
CA SER A 109 1.35 7.82 -0.77
C SER A 109 2.09 9.11 -0.42
N ASN A 110 3.06 9.59 -1.22
CA ASN A 110 3.88 10.74 -0.81
C ASN A 110 4.23 11.67 -1.99
N TYR A 111 3.33 12.58 -2.37
CA TYR A 111 3.67 13.68 -3.28
C TYR A 111 4.25 14.84 -2.47
N ALA A 112 5.55 15.08 -2.58
CA ALA A 112 6.21 16.17 -1.88
C ALA A 112 6.91 17.14 -2.84
N PHE A 113 6.86 18.42 -2.53
CA PHE A 113 7.58 19.48 -3.24
C PHE A 113 8.17 20.48 -2.24
N THR A 114 9.20 21.21 -2.68
CA THR A 114 9.88 22.22 -1.86
C THR A 114 9.51 23.60 -2.39
N LEU A 115 9.18 24.52 -1.48
CA LEU A 115 8.93 25.93 -1.76
C LEU A 115 10.26 26.69 -1.92
N GLU A 116 10.21 27.87 -2.52
CA GLU A 116 11.41 28.70 -2.76
C GLU A 116 12.14 29.10 -1.47
N ASN A 117 11.42 29.17 -0.36
CA ASN A 117 11.96 29.44 0.97
C ASN A 117 12.58 28.21 1.67
N GLY A 118 12.68 27.07 0.98
CA GLY A 118 13.29 25.84 1.50
C GLY A 118 12.32 24.93 2.28
N LYS A 119 11.08 25.36 2.51
CA LYS A 119 10.07 24.56 3.22
C LYS A 119 9.50 23.46 2.34
N LYS A 120 9.06 22.37 2.95
CA LYS A 120 8.51 21.20 2.24
C LYS A 120 7.01 21.13 2.43
N VAL A 121 6.30 20.83 1.35
CA VAL A 121 4.87 20.53 1.38
C VAL A 121 4.67 19.12 0.88
N GLN A 122 3.93 18.32 1.62
CA GLN A 122 3.62 16.93 1.30
C GLN A 122 2.11 16.72 1.26
N PHE A 123 1.64 16.06 0.21
CA PHE A 123 0.30 15.51 0.16
C PHE A 123 0.36 14.05 0.56
N ARG A 124 -0.51 13.70 1.51
CA ARG A 124 -0.61 12.34 2.04
C ARG A 124 -2.04 11.85 1.94
N LEU A 125 -2.21 10.64 1.45
CA LEU A 125 -3.50 9.96 1.54
C LEU A 125 -3.65 9.37 2.94
N VAL A 126 -4.69 9.76 3.67
CA VAL A 126 -5.11 9.07 4.89
C VAL A 126 -5.79 7.79 4.44
N GLU A 127 -5.42 6.65 5.06
CA GLU A 127 -5.84 5.30 4.66
C GLU A 127 -7.22 5.32 4.04
N ALA A 128 -7.25 5.02 2.74
CA ALA A 128 -8.47 5.04 1.99
C ALA A 128 -9.45 4.05 2.60
N ASP A 129 -10.73 4.39 2.49
CA ASP A 129 -11.81 3.41 2.38
C ASP A 129 -11.51 2.56 1.12
N THR A 130 -10.49 1.72 1.23
CA THR A 130 -10.22 0.65 0.29
C THR A 130 -11.41 -0.25 0.46
N ALA A 131 -12.34 -0.13 -0.49
CA ALA A 131 -13.51 -0.98 -0.55
C ALA A 131 -13.05 -2.40 -0.25
N LYS A 132 -13.47 -2.92 0.91
CA LYS A 132 -13.21 -4.28 1.38
C LYS A 132 -13.68 -5.35 0.38
N ASP A 133 -14.39 -4.92 -0.66
CA ASP A 133 -14.76 -5.72 -1.80
C ASP A 133 -14.43 -4.94 -3.06
N ASN A 134 -13.59 -5.53 -3.91
CA ASN A 134 -13.35 -5.10 -5.29
C ASN A 134 -14.60 -5.40 -6.14
N ARG A 135 -15.79 -4.96 -5.70
CA ARG A 135 -16.98 -4.91 -6.54
C ARG A 135 -16.77 -3.75 -7.51
N LYS A 136 -16.78 -4.09 -8.78
CA LYS A 136 -16.85 -3.14 -9.89
C LYS A 136 -18.18 -2.38 -9.81
N ASP A 137 -18.25 -1.37 -8.95
CA ASP A 137 -19.40 -0.49 -8.85
C ASP A 137 -19.42 0.39 -10.11
N ASN A 138 -20.24 -0.02 -11.08
CA ASN A 138 -20.29 0.58 -12.41
C ASN A 138 -20.81 2.03 -12.41
N ASP A 139 -21.32 2.56 -11.28
CA ASP A 139 -21.97 3.87 -11.19
C ASP A 139 -21.27 4.92 -10.34
N GLN A 140 -20.14 4.57 -9.73
CA GLN A 140 -19.38 5.48 -8.89
C GLN A 140 -18.05 5.87 -9.57
N THR A 141 -17.72 7.15 -9.52
CA THR A 141 -16.39 7.66 -9.90
C THR A 141 -15.63 7.94 -8.63
N ARG A 142 -14.34 7.62 -8.58
CA ARG A 142 -13.53 7.93 -7.39
C ARG A 142 -12.82 9.26 -7.56
N VAL A 143 -12.76 10.04 -6.48
CA VAL A 143 -12.15 11.37 -6.45
C VAL A 143 -11.27 11.53 -5.21
N PHE A 144 -10.24 12.35 -5.34
CA PHE A 144 -9.43 12.82 -4.22
C PHE A 144 -10.09 14.06 -3.61
N ALA A 145 -10.45 13.98 -2.34
CA ALA A 145 -11.04 15.08 -1.58
C ALA A 145 -10.17 15.42 -0.37
N LEU A 146 -10.11 16.70 0.01
CA LEU A 146 -9.45 17.11 1.25
C LEU A 146 -10.21 16.49 2.43
N ILE A 147 -9.48 15.89 3.39
CA ILE A 147 -10.14 15.23 4.54
C ILE A 147 -10.78 16.28 5.44
N GLU A 148 -11.94 15.95 5.99
CA GLU A 148 -12.57 16.76 7.03
C GLU A 148 -12.10 16.30 8.42
N PRO A 149 -11.99 17.22 9.40
CA PRO A 149 -11.63 16.86 10.76
C PRO A 149 -12.55 15.76 11.30
N ARG A 150 -11.99 14.61 11.66
CA ARG A 150 -12.75 13.49 12.26
C ARG A 150 -11.90 12.71 13.25
N ILE A 151 -12.56 12.12 14.24
CA ILE A 151 -11.94 11.19 15.17
C ILE A 151 -12.06 9.80 14.55
N GLN A 152 -10.93 9.14 14.33
CA GLN A 152 -10.89 7.75 13.94
C GLN A 152 -10.63 6.88 15.17
N THR A 153 -11.56 5.99 15.46
CA THR A 153 -11.36 4.96 16.48
C THR A 153 -10.83 3.70 15.80
N ALA A 154 -9.64 3.26 16.19
CA ALA A 154 -9.03 2.02 15.76
C ALA A 154 -8.87 1.10 16.97
N THR A 155 -9.14 -0.19 16.80
CA THR A 155 -8.87 -1.20 17.83
C THR A 155 -7.44 -1.69 17.67
N ASP A 156 -6.64 -1.62 18.72
CA ASP A 156 -5.26 -2.09 18.71
C ASP A 156 -5.18 -3.63 18.79
N GLU A 157 -3.96 -4.16 18.73
CA GLU A 157 -3.73 -5.62 18.80
C GLU A 157 -4.14 -6.25 20.14
N ASN A 158 -4.40 -5.44 21.18
CA ASN A 158 -4.83 -5.88 22.51
C ASN A 158 -6.34 -5.77 22.72
N GLY A 159 -7.07 -5.17 21.77
CA GLY A 159 -8.51 -4.95 21.87
C GLY A 159 -8.91 -3.58 22.43
N ASP A 160 -7.96 -2.67 22.64
CA ASP A 160 -8.20 -1.33 23.17
C ASP A 160 -8.55 -0.34 22.04
N GLU A 161 -9.50 0.55 22.29
CA GLU A 161 -9.91 1.59 21.34
C GLU A 161 -8.96 2.80 21.40
N ILE A 162 -8.15 2.99 20.35
CA ILE A 162 -7.32 4.16 20.13
C ILE A 162 -8.12 5.19 19.33
N GLN A 163 -8.36 6.37 19.92
CA GLN A 163 -8.92 7.52 19.22
C GLN A 163 -7.79 8.39 18.67
N THR A 164 -7.78 8.59 17.35
CA THR A 164 -6.81 9.46 16.67
C THR A 164 -7.55 10.61 15.98
N ASP A 165 -7.13 11.84 16.29
CA ASP A 165 -7.63 13.03 15.62
C ASP A 165 -7.01 13.16 14.23
N ILE A 166 -7.84 13.02 13.20
CA ILE A 166 -7.44 13.21 11.82
C ILE A 166 -7.79 14.63 11.40
N LEU A 167 -6.75 15.46 11.28
CA LEU A 167 -6.85 16.83 10.80
C LEU A 167 -6.50 16.95 9.30
N PRO A 168 -7.09 17.92 8.57
CA PRO A 168 -6.82 18.20 7.15
C PRO A 168 -5.37 18.53 6.84
N PHE A 169 -4.67 19.12 7.80
CA PHE A 169 -3.27 19.46 7.66
C PHE A 169 -2.54 19.31 8.99
N ASP A 170 -1.22 19.24 8.92
CA ASP A 170 -0.31 19.21 10.05
C ASP A 170 0.99 19.93 9.68
N ILE A 171 1.58 20.67 10.62
CA ILE A 171 2.84 21.38 10.42
C ILE A 171 3.85 20.83 11.42
N GLN A 172 4.89 20.18 10.91
CA GLN A 172 6.00 19.65 11.70
C GLN A 172 7.29 20.33 11.29
N GLY A 173 7.67 21.39 12.00
CA GLY A 173 8.84 22.22 11.68
C GLY A 173 8.71 22.81 10.27
N ASP A 174 9.57 22.38 9.36
CA ASP A 174 9.62 22.86 7.97
C ASP A 174 8.73 22.06 7.00
N LEU A 175 7.94 21.10 7.50
CA LEU A 175 7.08 20.24 6.69
C LEU A 175 5.60 20.54 6.95
N LEU A 176 4.89 20.97 5.89
CA LEU A 176 3.43 21.04 5.84
C LEU A 176 2.89 19.76 5.20
N THR A 177 2.15 18.97 5.97
CA THR A 177 1.43 17.79 5.46
C THR A 177 -0.03 18.16 5.23
N ILE A 178 -0.53 17.97 4.01
CA ILE A 178 -1.96 18.11 3.67
C ILE A 178 -2.52 16.73 3.38
N ARG A 179 -3.63 16.41 4.03
CA ARG A 179 -4.21 15.07 4.04
C ARG A 179 -5.43 14.97 3.14
N PHE A 180 -5.46 13.97 2.28
CA PHE A 180 -6.56 13.69 1.36
C PHE A 180 -7.19 12.34 1.66
N GLU A 181 -8.46 12.19 1.28
CA GLU A 181 -9.17 10.92 1.23
C GLU A 181 -9.52 10.58 -0.23
N TYR A 182 -9.54 9.29 -0.56
CA TYR A 182 -9.95 8.79 -1.86
C TYR A 182 -11.33 8.15 -1.74
N LYS A 183 -12.37 8.86 -2.16
CA LYS A 183 -13.76 8.46 -1.96
C LYS A 183 -14.51 8.23 -3.26
N ALA A 184 -15.47 7.31 -3.22
CA ALA A 184 -16.39 7.06 -4.32
C ALA A 184 -17.52 8.10 -4.29
N VAL A 185 -17.76 8.75 -5.42
CA VAL A 185 -18.77 9.80 -5.61
C VAL A 185 -19.62 9.49 -6.85
N ASN A 186 -20.71 10.23 -7.00
CA ASN A 186 -21.58 10.10 -8.16
C ASN A 186 -20.85 10.52 -9.44
N LYS A 187 -21.12 9.86 -10.58
CA LYS A 187 -20.55 10.21 -11.91
C LYS A 187 -20.71 11.67 -12.34
N LYS A 188 -21.61 12.44 -11.72
CA LYS A 188 -21.82 13.86 -12.02
C LYS A 188 -20.74 14.76 -11.39
N GLU A 189 -20.10 14.29 -10.33
CA GLU A 189 -19.10 15.04 -9.59
C GLU A 189 -17.73 14.89 -10.23
N LYS A 190 -17.02 16.00 -10.41
CA LYS A 190 -15.73 16.02 -11.09
C LYS A 190 -14.61 16.30 -10.10
N GLN A 191 -13.45 15.69 -10.35
CA GLN A 191 -12.22 15.95 -9.59
C GLN A 191 -11.88 17.46 -9.52
N ALA A 192 -12.18 18.22 -10.57
CA ALA A 192 -11.95 19.66 -10.63
C ALA A 192 -12.70 20.46 -9.53
N ASP A 193 -13.91 20.03 -9.17
CA ASP A 193 -14.72 20.68 -8.14
C ASP A 193 -14.09 20.46 -6.77
N TYR A 194 -13.60 19.25 -6.51
CA TYR A 194 -12.90 18.89 -5.27
C TYR A 194 -11.54 19.59 -5.12
N ILE A 195 -10.82 19.81 -6.23
CA ILE A 195 -9.59 20.62 -6.21
C ILE A 195 -9.92 22.06 -5.83
N THR A 196 -10.96 22.64 -6.43
CA THR A 196 -11.37 24.03 -6.14
C THR A 196 -11.78 24.18 -4.67
N GLN A 197 -12.61 23.26 -4.17
CA GLN A 197 -13.01 23.23 -2.75
C GLN A 197 -11.81 23.05 -1.81
N ALA A 198 -10.86 22.18 -2.17
CA ALA A 198 -9.65 21.99 -1.38
C ALA A 198 -8.83 23.27 -1.31
N VAL A 199 -8.63 23.97 -2.43
CA VAL A 199 -7.88 25.24 -2.48
C VAL A 199 -8.57 26.32 -1.64
N GLU A 200 -9.88 26.45 -1.74
CA GLU A 200 -10.65 27.41 -0.93
C GLU A 200 -10.55 27.10 0.56
N LYS A 201 -10.74 25.83 0.96
CA LYS A 201 -10.59 25.40 2.35
C LYS A 201 -9.16 25.67 2.85
N ILE A 202 -8.14 25.31 2.07
CA ILE A 202 -6.72 25.54 2.41
C ILE A 202 -6.39 27.03 2.52
N LYS A 203 -7.02 27.91 1.73
CA LYS A 203 -6.89 29.37 1.87
C LYS A 203 -7.54 29.92 3.15
N ILE A 204 -8.66 29.33 3.57
CA ILE A 204 -9.37 29.72 4.80
C ILE A 204 -8.63 29.23 6.03
N PHE A 205 -8.02 28.05 5.96
CA PHE A 205 -7.15 27.57 7.02
C PHE A 205 -5.99 28.56 7.18
N ALA A 206 -5.83 29.07 8.40
CA ALA A 206 -4.75 29.98 8.75
C ALA A 206 -3.41 29.21 8.75
N ILE A 207 -2.86 28.94 7.56
CA ILE A 207 -1.53 28.35 7.42
C ILE A 207 -0.52 29.42 7.84
N SER A 208 0.50 29.02 8.62
CA SER A 208 1.62 29.89 9.01
C SER A 208 2.10 30.73 7.83
N ASP A 209 2.41 32.01 8.08
CA ASP A 209 2.89 32.99 7.09
C ASP A 209 4.03 32.43 6.22
N GLU A 210 4.80 31.52 6.80
CA GLU A 210 5.94 30.88 6.16
C GLU A 210 5.58 29.90 5.04
N PHE A 211 4.34 29.43 4.93
CA PHE A 211 3.90 28.55 3.84
C PHE A 211 2.99 29.28 2.83
N GLN A 212 2.79 30.59 2.97
CA GLN A 212 1.96 31.40 2.05
C GLN A 212 2.48 31.38 0.60
N ASP A 213 3.77 31.08 0.42
CA ASP A 213 4.41 30.85 -0.88
C ASP A 213 3.69 29.79 -1.74
N ILE A 214 2.94 28.87 -1.11
CA ILE A 214 2.12 27.88 -1.80
C ILE A 214 1.02 28.51 -2.67
N PHE A 215 0.62 29.76 -2.38
CA PHE A 215 -0.40 30.51 -3.12
C PHE A 215 0.19 31.43 -4.21
N LYS A 216 1.50 31.40 -4.44
CA LYS A 216 2.13 32.18 -5.52
C LYS A 216 1.44 31.92 -6.86
N PRO A 217 1.13 32.97 -7.64
CA PRO A 217 0.46 32.83 -8.92
C PRO A 217 1.41 32.16 -9.94
N MET A 218 0.93 31.09 -10.55
CA MET A 218 1.60 30.34 -11.62
C MET A 218 0.64 30.20 -12.82
N PRO A 219 0.38 31.29 -13.57
CA PRO A 219 -0.61 31.32 -14.62
C PRO A 219 -0.24 30.39 -15.78
N THR A 220 -1.26 29.84 -16.43
CA THR A 220 -1.13 29.13 -17.72
C THR A 220 -2.02 29.80 -18.76
N GLU A 221 -1.80 29.51 -20.04
CA GLU A 221 -2.62 30.05 -21.14
C GLU A 221 -4.13 29.80 -20.95
N LYS A 222 -4.50 28.71 -20.26
CA LYS A 222 -5.89 28.35 -19.96
C LYS A 222 -6.42 28.88 -18.63
N ASN A 223 -5.56 29.15 -17.63
CA ASN A 223 -5.97 29.65 -16.32
C ASN A 223 -4.97 30.70 -15.79
N LYS A 224 -5.40 31.97 -15.82
CA LYS A 224 -4.59 33.14 -15.42
C LYS A 224 -4.48 33.34 -13.90
N THR A 225 -5.34 32.69 -13.11
CA THR A 225 -5.34 32.79 -11.64
C THR A 225 -4.79 31.54 -10.96
N ARG A 226 -4.21 30.61 -11.75
CA ARG A 226 -3.68 29.35 -11.23
C ARG A 226 -2.61 29.62 -10.18
N THR A 227 -2.71 28.94 -9.04
CA THR A 227 -1.70 29.01 -7.96
C THR A 227 -0.74 27.82 -8.03
N LEU A 228 0.39 27.95 -7.33
CA LEU A 228 1.35 26.85 -7.17
C LEU A 228 0.69 25.62 -6.49
N LEU A 229 -0.18 25.84 -5.50
CA LEU A 229 -1.03 24.81 -4.89
C LEU A 229 -1.89 24.09 -5.94
N GLU A 230 -2.65 24.83 -6.76
CA GLU A 230 -3.50 24.25 -7.80
C GLU A 230 -2.71 23.41 -8.79
N LYS A 231 -1.50 23.85 -9.15
CA LYS A 231 -0.60 23.06 -10.00
C LYS A 231 -0.30 21.71 -9.37
N TYR A 232 0.18 21.73 -8.13
CA TYR A 232 0.61 20.51 -7.47
C TYR A 232 -0.56 19.59 -7.15
N LEU A 233 -1.76 20.12 -6.85
CA LEU A 233 -2.98 19.31 -6.68
C LEU A 233 -3.43 18.67 -7.98
N MET A 234 -3.37 19.38 -9.12
CA MET A 234 -3.65 18.78 -10.42
C MET A 234 -2.65 17.66 -10.74
N ASP A 235 -1.35 17.88 -10.50
CA ASP A 235 -0.32 16.88 -10.75
C ASP A 235 -0.46 15.66 -9.82
N TYR A 236 -0.90 15.88 -8.58
CA TYR A 236 -1.15 14.81 -7.61
C TYR A 236 -2.37 13.96 -7.96
N THR A 237 -3.45 14.59 -8.41
CA THR A 237 -4.74 13.91 -8.70
C THR A 237 -4.84 13.35 -10.11
N ALA A 238 -3.87 13.66 -10.99
CA ALA A 238 -3.77 13.12 -12.34
C ALA A 238 -2.88 11.87 -12.46
N LYS A 239 -2.16 11.50 -11.39
CA LYS A 239 -1.43 10.22 -11.30
C LYS A 239 -2.40 9.05 -11.09
#